data_AF-A0A521RNX3-F1
#
_entry.id   AF-A0A521RNX3-F1
#
_cell.length_a   1.000
_cell.length_b   1.000
_cell.length_c   1.000
_cell.angle_alpha   90.00
_cell.angle_beta   90.00
_cell.angle_gamma   90.00
#
_symmetry.space_group_name_H-M   'P 1'
#
loop_
_entity.id
_entity.type
_entity.pdbx_description
1 polymer ?
#
loop_
_entity_poly.entity_id
_entity_poly.type
_entity_poly.pdbx_seq_one_letter_code
_entity_poly.pdbx_strand_id
1 'polypeptide(L)'
;MARHEFCRHFVAIPGVGPVTALSFMTAIDDPEAFIRSHVRRLEALRRAGHAERLDADRWRVPADLVGRGQAYDLARDRGNIRIGILSTTGLDHQIGHEGATWLDRELAVRERTVLADEGFGREVKTALERRKQSLVDMGYATDHGDGRVIAPKDLIRRLEAVDIDRAGRTLAAERGREWQPAVPGNYVGGQLLGSTQLASGRFAMIDDGMGFSLVPWRPVLEQQMGRHISGIATPGGDVDWSFGRKRGLGL
;
A
#
# COMPACT_ATOMS: atom_id res chain seq x y z
N MET A 1 9.79 2.18 46.37
CA MET A 1 8.65 2.86 47.05
C MET A 1 8.10 4.05 46.24
N ALA A 2 8.92 4.99 45.76
CA ALA A 2 8.46 6.16 44.96
C ALA A 2 7.66 5.83 43.68
N ARG A 3 7.92 4.68 43.04
CA ARG A 3 7.24 4.22 41.80
C ARG A 3 5.74 3.91 41.97
N HIS A 4 5.30 3.59 43.19
CA HIS A 4 3.92 3.22 43.47
C HIS A 4 3.05 4.43 43.84
N GLU A 5 3.69 5.53 44.26
CA GLU A 5 3.03 6.77 44.69
C GLU A 5 2.62 7.63 43.49
N PHE A 6 3.46 7.69 42.45
CA PHE A 6 3.17 8.37 41.18
C PHE A 6 1.95 7.76 40.46
N CYS A 7 1.84 6.43 40.49
CA CYS A 7 0.74 5.69 39.90
C CYS A 7 -0.61 6.01 40.56
N ARG A 8 -0.62 6.23 41.89
CA ARG A 8 -1.82 6.66 42.63
C ARG A 8 -2.31 8.04 42.23
N HIS A 9 -1.39 8.94 41.83
CA HIS A 9 -1.75 10.29 41.38
C HIS A 9 -2.43 10.28 40.00
N PHE A 10 -1.98 9.43 39.08
CA PHE A 10 -2.58 9.32 37.75
C PHE A 10 -3.96 8.66 37.76
N VAL A 11 -4.15 7.63 38.60
CA VAL A 11 -5.45 6.95 38.76
C VAL A 11 -6.50 7.86 39.43
N ALA A 12 -6.08 8.95 40.08
CA ALA A 12 -6.99 9.96 40.63
C ALA A 12 -7.57 10.92 39.58
N ILE A 13 -7.06 10.91 38.34
CA ILE A 13 -7.61 11.70 37.22
C ILE A 13 -8.85 10.98 36.67
N PRO A 14 -10.04 11.62 36.69
CA PRO A 14 -11.25 11.02 36.14
C PRO A 14 -11.06 10.58 34.69
N GLY A 15 -11.27 9.29 34.40
CA GLY A 15 -11.09 8.69 33.08
C GLY A 15 -9.75 8.00 32.83
N VAL A 16 -8.80 8.04 33.78
CA VAL A 16 -7.51 7.32 33.67
C VAL A 16 -7.57 6.02 34.47
N GLY A 17 -7.69 4.89 33.76
CA GLY A 17 -7.64 3.56 34.37
C GLY A 17 -6.23 3.14 34.77
N PRO A 18 -6.08 2.14 35.66
CA PRO A 18 -4.77 1.66 36.13
C PRO A 18 -3.87 1.11 35.00
N VAL A 19 -4.45 0.59 33.92
CA VAL A 19 -3.70 0.15 32.73
C VAL A 19 -3.12 1.34 31.96
N THR A 20 -3.91 2.41 31.79
CA THR A 20 -3.45 3.67 31.19
C THR A 20 -2.35 4.30 32.03
N ALA A 21 -2.50 4.33 33.37
CA ALA A 21 -1.46 4.81 34.27
C ALA A 21 -0.14 4.01 34.13
N LEU A 22 -0.24 2.68 33.94
CA LEU A 22 0.92 1.82 33.71
C LEU A 22 1.58 2.06 32.33
N SER A 23 0.78 2.26 31.27
CA SER A 23 1.28 2.60 29.93
C SER A 23 1.97 3.97 29.87
N PHE A 24 1.45 4.96 30.62
CA PHE A 24 2.12 6.26 30.80
C PHE A 24 3.45 6.08 31.54
N MET A 25 3.51 5.24 32.58
CA MET A 25 4.75 4.94 33.30
C MET A 25 5.83 4.29 32.41
N THR A 26 5.46 3.43 31.46
CA THR A 26 6.41 2.81 30.52
C THR A 26 6.86 3.74 29.39
N ALA A 27 6.12 4.82 29.12
CA ALA A 27 6.43 5.80 28.08
C ALA A 27 7.35 6.95 28.55
N ILE A 28 7.69 6.99 29.84
CA ILE A 28 8.47 8.07 30.48
C ILE A 28 9.90 7.57 30.77
N ASP A 29 10.69 7.32 29.72
CA ASP A 29 12.14 7.21 29.86
C ASP A 29 12.81 8.60 29.95
N ASP A 30 12.14 9.65 29.43
CA ASP A 30 12.47 11.07 29.63
C ASP A 30 11.19 11.88 29.99
N PRO A 31 10.94 12.13 31.28
CA PRO A 31 9.77 12.88 31.74
C PRO A 31 9.69 14.30 31.17
N GLU A 32 10.82 14.96 30.96
CA GLU A 32 10.81 16.33 30.47
C GLU A 32 10.48 16.39 28.98
N ALA A 33 11.01 15.47 28.16
CA ALA A 33 10.63 15.39 26.75
C ALA A 33 9.14 15.07 26.60
N PHE A 34 8.61 14.19 27.44
CA PHE A 34 7.19 13.86 27.48
C PHE A 34 6.34 15.11 27.77
N ILE A 35 6.67 15.86 28.83
CA ILE A 35 5.96 17.10 29.19
C ILE A 35 6.09 18.13 28.07
N ARG A 36 7.29 18.35 27.52
CA ARG A 36 7.51 19.30 26.41
C ARG A 36 6.65 18.96 25.19
N SER A 37 6.52 17.69 24.84
CA SER A 37 5.66 17.23 23.74
C SER A 37 4.18 17.55 24.00
N HIS A 38 3.69 17.30 25.22
CA HIS A 38 2.32 17.56 25.60
C HIS A 38 2.00 19.06 25.68
N VAL A 39 2.91 19.88 26.20
CA VAL A 39 2.77 21.35 26.20
C VAL A 39 2.74 21.90 24.78
N ARG A 40 3.59 21.39 23.88
CA ARG A 40 3.56 21.77 22.45
C ARG A 40 2.21 21.43 21.81
N ARG A 41 1.67 20.24 22.08
CA ARG A 41 0.35 19.82 21.58
C ARG A 41 -0.78 20.69 22.16
N LEU A 42 -0.75 21.00 23.45
CA LEU A 42 -1.73 21.88 24.09
C LEU A 42 -1.68 23.31 23.57
N GLU A 43 -0.48 23.87 23.33
CA GLU A 43 -0.33 25.16 22.66
C GLU A 43 -0.87 25.13 21.21
N ALA A 44 -0.65 24.05 20.47
CA ALA A 44 -1.22 23.88 19.14
C ALA A 44 -2.76 23.84 19.19
N LEU A 45 -3.34 23.07 20.11
CA LEU A 45 -4.79 23.01 20.33
C LEU A 45 -5.35 24.37 20.76
N ARG A 46 -4.64 25.13 21.61
CA ARG A 46 -5.05 26.48 22.01
C ARG A 46 -5.04 27.45 20.86
N ARG A 47 -4.02 27.41 19.99
CA ARG A 47 -3.99 28.21 18.75
C ARG A 47 -5.16 27.89 17.82
N ALA A 48 -5.62 26.65 17.81
CA ALA A 48 -6.79 26.20 17.06
C ALA A 48 -8.14 26.47 17.79
N GLY A 49 -8.12 27.03 19.01
CA GLY A 49 -9.34 27.29 19.79
C GLY A 49 -9.95 26.06 20.47
N HIS A 50 -9.18 24.98 20.62
CA HIS A 50 -9.63 23.70 21.18
C HIS A 50 -9.16 23.43 22.61
N ALA A 51 -8.24 24.22 23.15
CA ALA A 51 -7.83 24.17 24.54
C ALA A 51 -7.62 25.59 25.09
N GLU A 52 -7.76 25.78 26.39
CA GLU A 52 -7.49 27.06 27.05
C GLU A 52 -6.33 26.90 28.02
N ARG A 53 -5.38 27.86 28.01
CA ARG A 53 -4.34 27.92 29.02
C ARG A 53 -4.86 28.76 30.18
N LEU A 54 -4.95 28.16 31.37
CA LEU A 54 -5.41 28.86 32.58
C LEU A 54 -4.24 29.57 33.27
N ASP A 55 -3.05 28.94 33.30
CA ASP A 55 -1.81 29.52 33.82
C ASP A 55 -0.57 28.77 33.26
N ALA A 56 0.59 28.93 33.90
CA ALA A 56 1.86 28.36 33.45
C ALA A 56 1.76 26.84 33.22
N ASP A 57 1.10 26.12 34.12
CA ASP A 57 1.10 24.64 34.17
C ASP A 57 -0.30 24.04 34.05
N ARG A 58 -1.36 24.86 34.10
CA ARG A 58 -2.75 24.40 34.07
C ARG A 58 -3.45 24.74 32.77
N TRP A 59 -4.14 23.73 32.24
CA TRP A 59 -4.88 23.79 30.99
C TRP A 59 -6.31 23.33 31.20
N ARG A 60 -7.26 23.96 30.50
CA ARG A 60 -8.62 23.46 30.36
C ARG A 60 -8.75 22.81 28.98
N VAL A 61 -9.00 21.51 29.01
CA VAL A 61 -9.28 20.70 27.81
C VAL A 61 -10.77 20.34 27.82
N PRO A 62 -11.56 20.80 26.83
CA PRO A 62 -12.97 20.45 26.74
C PRO A 62 -13.20 18.94 26.63
N ALA A 63 -14.27 18.43 27.25
CA ALA A 63 -14.60 17.01 27.20
C ALA A 63 -14.96 16.53 25.78
N ASP A 64 -15.41 17.45 24.92
CA ASP A 64 -15.73 17.24 23.51
C ASP A 64 -14.53 17.47 22.57
N LEU A 65 -13.29 17.54 23.08
CA LEU A 65 -12.08 17.78 22.28
C LEU A 65 -11.99 16.87 21.05
N VAL A 66 -12.34 15.59 21.19
CA VAL A 66 -12.30 14.62 20.08
C VAL A 66 -13.24 15.04 18.95
N GLY A 67 -14.49 15.39 19.28
CA GLY A 67 -15.46 15.85 18.29
C GLY A 67 -15.07 17.18 17.64
N ARG A 68 -14.49 18.10 18.43
CA ARG A 68 -13.95 19.38 17.91
C ARG A 68 -12.78 19.16 16.96
N GLY A 69 -11.86 18.26 17.31
CA GLY A 69 -10.72 17.90 16.46
C GLY A 69 -11.17 17.30 15.14
N GLN A 70 -12.12 16.35 15.17
CA GLN A 70 -12.71 15.78 13.95
C GLN A 70 -13.37 16.84 13.06
N ALA A 71 -14.16 17.74 13.65
CA ALA A 71 -14.80 18.83 12.91
C ALA A 71 -13.77 19.82 12.33
N TYR A 72 -12.72 20.12 13.08
CA TYR A 72 -11.61 20.99 12.66
C TYR A 72 -10.82 20.38 11.51
N ASP A 73 -10.50 19.09 11.61
CA ASP A 73 -9.83 18.34 10.55
C ASP A 73 -10.73 18.33 9.31
N LEU A 74 -11.99 17.88 9.41
CA LEU A 74 -12.95 17.87 8.29
C LEU A 74 -13.14 19.25 7.61
N ALA A 75 -13.09 20.33 8.39
CA ALA A 75 -13.20 21.70 7.86
C ALA A 75 -11.94 22.14 7.09
N ARG A 76 -10.75 21.66 7.48
CA ARG A 76 -9.48 21.85 6.76
C ARG A 76 -9.28 20.87 5.61
N ASP A 77 -9.89 19.69 5.68
CA ASP A 77 -9.51 18.50 4.91
C ASP A 77 -10.13 18.40 3.52
N ARG A 78 -10.91 19.41 3.09
CA ARG A 78 -11.44 19.41 1.71
C ARG A 78 -10.37 19.72 0.65
N GLY A 79 -9.16 20.12 1.03
CA GLY A 79 -8.14 20.64 0.10
C GLY A 79 -6.86 19.82 -0.08
N ASN A 80 -6.40 19.03 0.90
CA ASN A 80 -4.99 18.61 0.93
C ASN A 80 -4.68 17.15 1.26
N ILE A 81 -5.64 16.30 1.68
CA ILE A 81 -5.39 14.86 1.83
C ILE A 81 -5.79 14.15 0.54
N ARG A 82 -4.79 13.62 -0.16
CA ARG A 82 -4.98 12.71 -1.29
C ARG A 82 -4.83 11.28 -0.78
N ILE A 83 -5.95 10.58 -0.69
CA ILE A 83 -5.95 9.13 -0.44
C ILE A 83 -5.80 8.41 -1.78
N GLY A 84 -4.77 7.59 -1.91
CA GLY A 84 -4.55 6.71 -3.05
C GLY A 84 -4.54 5.25 -2.61
N ILE A 85 -5.18 4.38 -3.39
CA ILE A 85 -5.10 2.93 -3.19
C ILE A 85 -3.83 2.44 -3.88
N LEU A 86 -2.85 1.99 -3.10
CA LEU A 86 -1.59 1.42 -3.63
C LEU A 86 -1.72 -0.07 -3.98
N SER A 87 -2.61 -0.78 -3.26
CA SER A 87 -2.92 -2.18 -3.48
C SER A 87 -4.34 -2.45 -3.00
N THR A 88 -5.11 -3.18 -3.79
CA THR A 88 -6.43 -3.70 -3.37
C THR A 88 -6.30 -4.95 -2.50
N THR A 89 -5.13 -5.57 -2.46
CA THR A 89 -4.84 -6.76 -1.65
C THR A 89 -4.38 -6.35 -0.27
N GLY A 90 -5.02 -6.89 0.78
CA GLY A 90 -4.64 -6.63 2.17
C GLY A 90 -3.19 -7.00 2.47
N LEU A 91 -2.58 -6.31 3.44
CA LEU A 91 -1.16 -6.43 3.76
C LEU A 91 -0.75 -7.86 4.11
N ASP A 92 -1.52 -8.55 4.94
CA ASP A 92 -1.24 -9.93 5.35
C ASP A 92 -1.24 -10.91 4.18
N HIS A 93 -2.16 -10.72 3.23
CA HIS A 93 -2.22 -11.56 2.02
C HIS A 93 -1.02 -11.33 1.11
N GLN A 94 -0.41 -10.14 1.11
CA GLN A 94 0.76 -9.86 0.28
C GLN A 94 2.03 -10.56 0.80
N ILE A 95 2.14 -10.82 2.11
CA ILE A 95 3.34 -11.42 2.71
C ILE A 95 3.65 -12.77 2.08
N GLY A 96 2.67 -13.67 2.07
CA GLY A 96 2.82 -15.03 1.54
C GLY A 96 2.47 -15.18 0.06
N HIS A 97 2.16 -14.09 -0.65
CA HIS A 97 1.68 -14.18 -2.03
C HIS A 97 2.79 -14.68 -2.98
N GLU A 98 2.56 -15.77 -3.69
CA GLU A 98 3.58 -16.36 -4.57
C GLU A 98 3.95 -15.50 -5.80
N GLY A 99 3.08 -14.56 -6.17
CA GLY A 99 3.30 -13.59 -7.26
C GLY A 99 3.70 -12.20 -6.77
N ALA A 100 3.92 -11.26 -7.70
CA ALA A 100 4.35 -9.90 -7.34
C ALA A 100 3.26 -9.12 -6.58
N THR A 101 3.69 -8.30 -5.63
CA THR A 101 2.85 -7.49 -4.76
C THR A 101 3.37 -6.05 -4.67
N TRP A 102 2.63 -5.18 -4.00
CA TRP A 102 3.10 -3.83 -3.70
C TRP A 102 4.33 -3.84 -2.78
N LEU A 103 4.41 -4.77 -1.82
CA LEU A 103 5.57 -4.91 -0.93
C LEU A 103 6.87 -5.14 -1.71
N ASP A 104 6.83 -5.91 -2.78
CA ASP A 104 8.01 -6.20 -3.60
C ASP A 104 8.53 -4.92 -4.30
N ARG A 105 7.61 -4.07 -4.77
CA ARG A 105 7.94 -2.78 -5.38
C ARG A 105 8.51 -1.81 -4.36
N GLU A 106 7.91 -1.74 -3.18
CA GLU A 106 8.40 -0.92 -2.07
C GLU A 106 9.80 -1.36 -1.60
N LEU A 107 10.11 -2.66 -1.62
CA LEU A 107 11.45 -3.16 -1.33
C LEU A 107 12.49 -2.77 -2.40
N ALA A 108 12.06 -2.65 -3.67
CA ALA A 108 12.92 -2.40 -4.82
C ALA A 108 13.18 -0.91 -5.13
N VAL A 109 12.32 0.01 -4.66
CA VAL A 109 12.54 1.45 -4.86
C VAL A 109 13.74 1.97 -4.05
N ARG A 110 14.45 2.95 -4.63
CA ARG A 110 15.60 3.59 -3.97
C ARG A 110 15.17 4.52 -2.85
N GLU A 111 14.16 5.35 -3.11
CA GLU A 111 13.49 6.17 -2.10
C GLU A 111 12.24 5.44 -1.64
N ARG A 112 12.29 4.95 -0.40
CA ARG A 112 11.16 4.28 0.24
C ARG A 112 10.18 5.30 0.81
N THR A 113 8.93 4.87 0.91
CA THR A 113 7.88 5.59 1.60
C THR A 113 8.33 5.86 3.05
N VAL A 114 8.17 7.11 3.51
CA VAL A 114 8.45 7.46 4.91
C VAL A 114 7.33 6.88 5.77
N LEU A 115 7.62 5.78 6.45
CA LEU A 115 6.69 5.05 7.29
C LEU A 115 6.87 5.45 8.76
N ALA A 116 5.79 5.78 9.45
CA ALA A 116 5.79 6.01 10.89
C ALA A 116 6.25 4.75 11.67
N ASP A 117 6.83 4.93 12.85
CA ASP A 117 7.25 3.82 13.74
C ASP A 117 6.10 3.24 14.58
N GLU A 118 4.90 3.78 14.43
CA GLU A 118 3.69 3.37 15.14
C GLU A 118 2.49 3.21 14.20
N GLY A 119 1.42 2.57 14.72
CA GLY A 119 0.20 2.27 13.98
C GLY A 119 0.45 1.52 12.66
N PHE A 120 -0.29 1.89 11.61
CA PHE A 120 -0.21 1.26 10.29
C PHE A 120 1.19 1.33 9.67
N GLY A 121 1.97 2.40 9.94
CA GLY A 121 3.35 2.50 9.44
C GLY A 121 4.25 1.37 9.97
N ARG A 122 4.09 1.00 11.25
CA ARG A 122 4.78 -0.14 11.86
C ARG A 122 4.32 -1.47 11.28
N GLU A 123 3.02 -1.62 11.03
CA GLU A 123 2.46 -2.82 10.40
C GLU A 123 3.07 -3.05 9.01
N VAL A 124 3.17 -1.98 8.20
CA VAL A 124 3.82 -2.04 6.88
C VAL A 124 5.30 -2.41 7.00
N LYS A 125 6.05 -1.83 7.95
CA LYS A 125 7.45 -2.23 8.21
C LYS A 125 7.57 -3.71 8.57
N THR A 126 6.72 -4.21 9.46
CA THR A 126 6.69 -5.64 9.82
C THR A 126 6.36 -6.52 8.62
N ALA A 127 5.41 -6.11 7.78
CA ALA A 127 5.05 -6.86 6.58
C ALA A 127 6.19 -6.88 5.54
N LEU A 128 6.94 -5.78 5.37
CA LEU A 128 8.11 -5.74 4.51
C LEU A 128 9.18 -6.74 4.96
N GLU A 129 9.48 -6.81 6.27
CA GLU A 129 10.44 -7.79 6.79
C GLU A 129 9.96 -9.23 6.63
N ARG A 130 8.69 -9.50 6.94
CA ARG A 130 8.10 -10.84 6.73
C ARG A 130 8.09 -11.23 5.26
N ARG A 131 7.81 -10.28 4.36
CA ARG A 131 7.85 -10.52 2.91
C ARG A 131 9.24 -10.89 2.43
N LYS A 132 10.29 -10.22 2.91
CA LYS A 132 11.66 -10.62 2.59
C LYS A 132 11.93 -12.09 2.96
N GLN A 133 11.50 -12.50 4.15
CA GLN A 133 11.64 -13.89 4.58
C GLN A 133 10.85 -14.83 3.67
N SER A 134 9.60 -14.50 3.34
CA SER A 134 8.80 -15.31 2.41
C SER A 134 9.44 -15.43 1.02
N LEU A 135 10.10 -14.37 0.52
CA LEU A 135 10.87 -14.44 -0.73
C LEU A 135 12.09 -15.36 -0.62
N VAL A 136 12.74 -15.42 0.54
CA VAL A 136 13.83 -16.38 0.80
C VAL A 136 13.27 -17.81 0.85
N ASP A 137 12.17 -18.03 1.57
CA ASP A 137 11.54 -19.34 1.71
C ASP A 137 11.04 -19.89 0.36
N MET A 138 10.58 -19.00 -0.53
CA MET A 138 10.19 -19.34 -1.91
C MET A 138 11.39 -19.49 -2.87
N GLY A 139 12.62 -19.22 -2.43
CA GLY A 139 13.83 -19.32 -3.26
C GLY A 139 14.02 -18.17 -4.25
N TYR A 140 13.30 -17.06 -4.09
CA TYR A 140 13.45 -15.84 -4.90
C TYR A 140 14.56 -14.92 -4.42
N ALA A 141 14.93 -15.02 -3.14
CA ALA A 141 15.99 -14.22 -2.53
C ALA A 141 16.88 -15.10 -1.65
N THR A 142 18.06 -14.59 -1.31
CA THR A 142 19.02 -15.25 -0.44
C THR A 142 19.26 -14.39 0.80
N ASP A 143 19.22 -15.00 1.97
CA ASP A 143 19.69 -14.35 3.20
C ASP A 143 21.23 -14.45 3.29
N HIS A 144 21.90 -13.30 3.38
CA HIS A 144 23.35 -13.22 3.55
C HIS A 144 23.78 -13.10 5.01
N GLY A 145 22.84 -13.16 5.96
CA GLY A 145 23.08 -12.88 7.38
C GLY A 145 22.90 -11.40 7.72
N ASP A 146 22.86 -11.10 9.01
CA ASP A 146 22.72 -9.74 9.56
C ASP A 146 21.49 -8.97 9.05
N GLY A 147 20.41 -9.69 8.71
CA GLY A 147 19.17 -9.12 8.16
C GLY A 147 19.29 -8.64 6.71
N ARG A 148 20.37 -9.01 6.01
CA ARG A 148 20.62 -8.61 4.62
C ARG A 148 20.12 -9.66 3.65
N VAL A 149 18.91 -9.42 3.13
CA VAL A 149 18.34 -10.21 2.03
C VAL A 149 18.75 -9.62 0.68
N ILE A 150 19.31 -10.46 -0.19
CA ILE A 150 19.70 -10.09 -1.56
C ILE A 150 18.79 -10.81 -2.55
N ALA A 151 18.22 -10.04 -3.49
CA ALA A 151 17.39 -10.55 -4.56
C ALA A 151 18.03 -10.28 -5.94
N PRO A 152 17.76 -11.14 -6.94
CA PRO A 152 18.13 -10.88 -8.32
C PRO A 152 17.53 -9.57 -8.86
N LYS A 153 18.21 -8.94 -9.83
CA LYS A 153 17.75 -7.70 -10.46
C LYS A 153 16.42 -7.85 -11.21
N ASP A 154 16.06 -9.08 -11.57
CA ASP A 154 14.84 -9.43 -12.29
C ASP A 154 13.75 -10.03 -11.38
N LEU A 155 13.89 -9.94 -10.04
CA LEU A 155 12.93 -10.48 -9.07
C LEU A 155 11.48 -10.12 -9.41
N ILE A 156 11.18 -8.83 -9.56
CA ILE A 156 9.81 -8.35 -9.82
C ILE A 156 9.25 -8.98 -11.09
N ARG A 157 10.07 -9.05 -12.16
CA ARG A 157 9.65 -9.64 -13.43
C ARG A 157 9.30 -11.12 -13.28
N ARG A 158 10.08 -11.88 -12.51
CA ARG A 158 9.81 -13.31 -12.25
C ARG A 158 8.51 -13.49 -11.47
N LEU A 159 8.33 -12.70 -10.42
CA LEU A 159 7.11 -12.72 -9.59
C LEU A 159 5.87 -12.30 -10.38
N GLU A 160 5.97 -11.31 -11.26
CA GLU A 160 4.88 -10.90 -12.16
C GLU A 160 4.53 -12.00 -13.15
N ALA A 161 5.52 -12.67 -13.75
CA ALA A 161 5.27 -13.77 -14.68
C ALA A 161 4.50 -14.93 -14.02
N VAL A 162 4.84 -15.27 -12.77
CA VAL A 162 4.14 -16.32 -11.99
C VAL A 162 2.71 -15.88 -11.63
N ASP A 163 2.53 -14.61 -11.24
CA ASP A 163 1.19 -14.07 -10.94
C ASP A 163 0.27 -14.11 -12.16
N ILE A 164 0.77 -13.68 -13.31
CA ILE A 164 0.04 -13.64 -14.57
C ILE A 164 -0.29 -15.04 -15.06
N ASP A 165 0.67 -15.98 -15.02
CA ASP A 165 0.41 -17.36 -15.46
C ASP A 165 -0.65 -18.05 -14.60
N ARG A 166 -0.58 -17.88 -13.27
CA ARG A 166 -1.60 -18.42 -12.36
C ARG A 166 -2.97 -17.83 -12.67
N ALA A 167 -3.06 -16.49 -12.72
CA ALA A 167 -4.32 -15.81 -12.99
C ALA A 167 -4.89 -16.19 -14.35
N GLY A 168 -4.04 -16.27 -15.38
CA GLY A 168 -4.40 -16.71 -16.72
C GLY A 168 -5.02 -18.10 -16.73
N ARG A 169 -4.38 -19.09 -16.09
CA ARG A 169 -4.91 -20.45 -15.98
C ARG A 169 -6.26 -20.51 -15.24
N THR A 170 -6.40 -19.78 -14.14
CA THR A 170 -7.67 -19.71 -13.39
C THR A 170 -8.78 -19.11 -14.26
N LEU A 171 -8.53 -17.97 -14.90
CA LEU A 171 -9.53 -17.30 -15.75
C LEU A 171 -9.90 -18.12 -16.99
N ALA A 172 -8.96 -18.92 -17.51
CA ALA A 172 -9.18 -19.86 -18.60
C ALA A 172 -10.13 -20.99 -18.21
N ALA A 173 -9.91 -21.59 -17.03
CA ALA A 173 -10.79 -22.61 -16.47
C ALA A 173 -12.22 -22.06 -16.23
N GLU A 174 -12.35 -20.83 -15.74
CA GLU A 174 -13.64 -20.19 -15.50
C GLU A 174 -14.42 -19.87 -16.79
N ARG A 175 -13.73 -19.48 -17.86
CA ARG A 175 -14.35 -19.00 -19.11
C ARG A 175 -14.48 -20.06 -20.19
N GLY A 176 -13.88 -21.24 -20.02
CA GLY A 176 -13.77 -22.22 -21.10
C GLY A 176 -13.01 -21.66 -22.30
N ARG A 177 -11.88 -21.01 -22.02
CA ARG A 177 -10.96 -20.43 -23.03
C ARG A 177 -9.55 -20.96 -22.81
N GLU A 178 -8.71 -20.86 -23.83
CA GLU A 178 -7.29 -21.18 -23.68
C GLU A 178 -6.51 -20.00 -23.07
N TRP A 179 -5.64 -20.29 -22.11
CA TRP A 179 -4.67 -19.32 -21.61
C TRP A 179 -3.47 -19.26 -22.56
N GLN A 180 -3.22 -18.08 -23.15
CA GLN A 180 -2.13 -17.84 -24.09
C GLN A 180 -1.22 -16.72 -23.55
N PRO A 181 -0.07 -17.05 -22.92
CA PRO A 181 0.81 -16.03 -22.35
C PRO A 181 1.41 -15.13 -23.45
N ALA A 182 1.53 -13.83 -23.14
CA ALA A 182 2.20 -12.87 -24.01
C ALA A 182 3.72 -13.07 -23.97
N VAL A 183 4.25 -13.84 -24.92
CA VAL A 183 5.68 -14.13 -25.03
C VAL A 183 6.41 -12.97 -25.72
N PRO A 184 7.51 -12.43 -25.15
CA PRO A 184 8.28 -11.36 -25.79
C PRO A 184 8.69 -11.70 -27.23
N GLY A 185 8.48 -10.75 -28.14
CA GLY A 185 8.72 -10.91 -29.58
C GLY A 185 7.53 -11.50 -30.35
N ASN A 186 6.55 -12.09 -29.68
CA ASN A 186 5.36 -12.63 -30.33
C ASN A 186 4.28 -11.56 -30.50
N TYR A 187 3.43 -11.79 -31.50
CA TYR A 187 2.25 -10.98 -31.72
C TYR A 187 1.19 -11.26 -30.66
N VAL A 188 0.58 -10.19 -30.15
CA VAL A 188 -0.60 -10.24 -29.28
C VAL A 188 -1.68 -9.47 -29.99
N GLY A 189 -2.84 -10.09 -30.25
CA GLY A 189 -3.92 -9.45 -30.97
C GLY A 189 -5.26 -10.10 -30.66
N GLY A 190 -6.29 -9.27 -30.58
CA GLY A 190 -7.62 -9.71 -30.14
C GLY A 190 -8.51 -8.55 -29.77
N GLN A 191 -9.74 -8.86 -29.37
CA GLN A 191 -10.65 -7.89 -28.79
C GLN A 191 -10.24 -7.58 -27.35
N LEU A 192 -10.13 -6.29 -27.02
CA LEU A 192 -9.95 -5.85 -25.63
C LEU A 192 -11.27 -5.99 -24.87
N LEU A 193 -11.40 -7.07 -24.08
CA LEU A 193 -12.64 -7.36 -23.34
C LEU A 193 -12.76 -6.55 -22.05
N GLY A 194 -11.64 -6.21 -21.43
CA GLY A 194 -11.62 -5.44 -20.20
C GLY A 194 -10.32 -5.60 -19.44
N SER A 195 -10.42 -5.45 -18.12
CA SER A 195 -9.27 -5.55 -17.23
C SER A 195 -9.55 -6.42 -16.02
N THR A 196 -8.53 -7.11 -15.55
CA THR A 196 -8.52 -7.81 -14.26
C THR A 196 -7.53 -7.14 -13.29
N GLN A 197 -7.83 -7.19 -12.01
CA GLN A 197 -6.95 -6.69 -10.95
C GLN A 197 -6.26 -7.88 -10.29
N LEU A 198 -4.93 -7.94 -10.44
CA LEU A 198 -4.06 -8.89 -9.74
C LEU A 198 -3.37 -8.19 -8.56
N ALA A 199 -2.70 -8.96 -7.70
CA ALA A 199 -1.87 -8.40 -6.63
C ALA A 199 -0.71 -7.56 -7.19
N SER A 200 -0.22 -7.94 -8.37
CA SER A 200 0.77 -7.19 -9.11
C SER A 200 0.21 -5.97 -9.83
N GLY A 201 -1.10 -5.81 -10.01
CA GLY A 201 -1.66 -4.61 -10.63
C GLY A 201 -2.77 -4.91 -11.62
N ARG A 202 -3.08 -3.93 -12.46
CA ARG A 202 -4.17 -4.04 -13.43
C ARG A 202 -3.64 -4.60 -14.75
N PHE A 203 -4.32 -5.58 -15.30
CA PHE A 203 -4.00 -6.23 -16.58
C PHE A 203 -5.17 -6.15 -17.53
N ALA A 204 -4.90 -5.86 -18.79
CA ALA A 204 -5.85 -5.94 -19.90
C ALA A 204 -6.00 -7.38 -20.38
N MET A 205 -7.22 -7.78 -20.72
CA MET A 205 -7.53 -9.07 -21.33
C MET A 205 -7.77 -8.91 -22.82
N ILE A 206 -6.95 -9.58 -23.62
CA ILE A 206 -7.02 -9.59 -25.09
C ILE A 206 -7.48 -10.97 -25.54
N ASP A 207 -8.68 -11.06 -26.10
CA ASP A 207 -9.31 -12.32 -26.53
C ASP A 207 -9.31 -12.42 -28.06
N ASP A 208 -8.75 -13.49 -28.62
CA ASP A 208 -8.65 -13.70 -30.06
C ASP A 208 -9.78 -14.59 -30.63
N GLY A 209 -10.70 -15.02 -29.77
CA GLY A 209 -11.80 -15.95 -30.06
C GLY A 209 -11.51 -17.41 -29.72
N MET A 210 -10.24 -17.81 -29.62
CA MET A 210 -9.81 -19.17 -29.26
C MET A 210 -9.22 -19.21 -27.85
N GLY A 211 -8.41 -18.21 -27.52
CA GLY A 211 -7.80 -18.01 -26.22
C GLY A 211 -7.72 -16.53 -25.86
N PHE A 212 -6.97 -16.24 -24.81
CA PHE A 212 -6.70 -14.88 -24.39
C PHE A 212 -5.33 -14.72 -23.76
N SER A 213 -4.83 -13.49 -23.83
CA SER A 213 -3.63 -13.03 -23.13
C SER A 213 -3.97 -11.97 -22.09
N LEU A 214 -3.14 -11.92 -21.04
CA LEU A 214 -3.14 -10.84 -20.05
C LEU A 214 -1.87 -10.02 -20.24
N VAL A 215 -2.03 -8.71 -20.38
CA VAL A 215 -0.91 -7.77 -20.54
C VAL A 215 -1.10 -6.57 -19.62
N PRO A 216 -0.03 -5.94 -19.10
CA PRO A 216 -0.14 -4.80 -18.20
C PRO A 216 -1.06 -3.71 -18.76
N TRP A 217 -1.95 -3.18 -17.92
CA TRP A 217 -2.85 -2.11 -18.31
C TRP A 217 -2.09 -0.82 -18.59
N ARG A 218 -2.38 -0.16 -19.71
CA ARG A 218 -1.88 1.19 -20.04
C ARG A 218 -3.03 2.14 -20.31
N PRO A 219 -2.93 3.43 -19.94
CA PRO A 219 -4.01 4.41 -20.15
C PRO A 219 -4.48 4.49 -21.60
N VAL A 220 -3.58 4.26 -22.57
CA VAL A 220 -3.93 4.22 -24.01
C VAL A 220 -5.01 3.19 -24.36
N LEU A 221 -5.16 2.14 -23.54
CA LEU A 221 -6.16 1.08 -23.72
C LEU A 221 -7.57 1.50 -23.29
N GLU A 222 -7.72 2.55 -22.47
CA GLU A 222 -9.02 3.02 -22.00
C GLU A 222 -9.97 3.35 -23.17
N GLN A 223 -9.43 3.94 -24.23
CA GLN A 223 -10.19 4.32 -25.42
C GLN A 223 -10.40 3.17 -26.42
N GLN A 224 -9.86 1.99 -26.13
CA GLN A 224 -9.90 0.83 -27.04
C GLN A 224 -10.78 -0.32 -26.54
N MET A 225 -11.52 -0.11 -25.45
CA MET A 225 -12.45 -1.10 -24.90
C MET A 225 -13.41 -1.62 -25.98
N GLY A 226 -13.52 -2.95 -26.08
CA GLY A 226 -14.36 -3.65 -27.07
C GLY A 226 -13.81 -3.64 -28.50
N ARG A 227 -12.68 -2.98 -28.78
CA ARG A 227 -12.08 -2.94 -30.12
C ARG A 227 -11.05 -4.05 -30.30
N HIS A 228 -10.86 -4.45 -31.54
CA HIS A 228 -9.76 -5.33 -31.92
C HIS A 228 -8.47 -4.52 -31.97
N ILE A 229 -7.49 -4.89 -31.16
CA ILE A 229 -6.19 -4.24 -31.06
C ILE A 229 -5.09 -5.28 -31.22
N SER A 230 -3.90 -4.82 -31.59
CA SER A 230 -2.75 -5.70 -31.68
C SER A 230 -1.43 -5.00 -31.46
N GLY A 231 -0.40 -5.78 -31.22
CA GLY A 231 0.95 -5.30 -30.98
C GLY A 231 1.94 -6.45 -30.84
N ILE A 232 3.18 -6.10 -30.51
CA ILE A 232 4.24 -7.06 -30.23
C ILE A 232 4.57 -7.01 -28.74
N ALA A 233 4.53 -8.16 -28.08
CA ALA A 233 4.94 -8.25 -26.68
C ALA A 233 6.42 -7.94 -26.54
N THR A 234 6.77 -7.13 -25.55
CA THR A 234 8.13 -6.64 -25.31
C THR A 234 8.75 -7.33 -24.09
N PRO A 235 10.09 -7.36 -23.99
CA PRO A 235 10.76 -7.81 -22.77
C PRO A 235 10.31 -6.97 -21.57
N GLY A 236 9.80 -7.62 -20.52
CA GLY A 236 9.20 -6.94 -19.36
C GLY A 236 7.68 -6.97 -19.34
N GLY A 237 7.03 -7.59 -20.33
CA GLY A 237 5.60 -7.92 -20.29
C GLY A 237 4.68 -6.86 -20.90
N ASP A 238 5.18 -5.67 -21.24
CA ASP A 238 4.40 -4.65 -21.95
C ASP A 238 4.21 -5.00 -23.43
N VAL A 239 3.33 -4.30 -24.13
CA VAL A 239 3.06 -4.49 -25.56
C VAL A 239 3.31 -3.18 -26.30
N ASP A 240 4.05 -3.26 -27.40
CA ASP A 240 4.15 -2.17 -28.37
C ASP A 240 2.92 -2.21 -29.29
N TRP A 241 1.98 -1.32 -29.03
CA TRP A 241 0.66 -1.34 -29.65
C TRP A 241 0.66 -0.71 -31.04
N SER A 242 0.12 -1.45 -32.01
CA SER A 242 -0.25 -0.97 -33.33
C SER A 242 -1.76 -0.90 -33.45
N PHE A 243 -2.36 0.20 -32.98
CA PHE A 243 -3.79 0.45 -33.17
C PHE A 243 -4.03 0.70 -34.67
N GLY A 244 -4.67 -0.26 -35.35
CA GLY A 244 -4.84 -0.24 -36.81
C GLY A 244 -5.28 1.12 -37.36
N ARG A 245 -4.72 1.51 -38.52
CA ARG A 245 -4.99 2.82 -39.17
C ARG A 245 -6.50 3.08 -39.24
N LYS A 246 -6.92 4.29 -38.85
CA LYS A 246 -8.17 4.87 -39.33
C LYS A 246 -8.18 4.75 -40.85
N ARG A 247 -9.05 3.89 -41.39
CA ARG A 247 -9.45 3.97 -42.80
C ARG A 247 -10.17 5.31 -42.97
N GLY A 248 -9.42 6.37 -43.21
CA GLY A 248 -9.95 7.58 -43.80
C GLY A 248 -10.43 7.21 -45.20
N LEU A 249 -11.75 7.22 -45.39
CA LEU A 249 -12.35 7.32 -46.71
C LEU A 249 -11.84 8.62 -47.33
N GLY A 250 -10.80 8.53 -48.15
CA GLY A 250 -10.43 9.56 -49.10
C GLY A 250 -11.29 9.34 -50.34
N LEU A 251 -12.22 10.27 -50.56
CA LEU A 251 -12.82 10.53 -51.87
C LEU A 251 -11.76 11.08 -52.82
#